data_AF-A0A5B0FE50-F1
#
_entry.id   AF-A0A5B0FE50-F1
#
_cell.length_a   1.000
_cell.length_b   1.000
_cell.length_c   1.000
_cell.angle_alpha   90.00
_cell.angle_beta   90.00
_cell.angle_gamma   90.00
#
_symmetry.space_group_name_H-M   'P 1'
#
loop_
_entity.id
_entity.type
_entity.pdbx_description
1 polymer ?
#
loop_
_entity_poly.entity_id
_entity_poly.type
_entity_poly.pdbx_seq_one_letter_code
_entity_poly.pdbx_strand_id
1 'polypeptide(L)'
;MRGALLRSGKSGSFTALGETGQPVYRAALQLREAIRRKNPELVDHLAIPQSDELGNQIDWYSGLDGDVIPWSSATEEERAPARRQLEALKTALDELSLRFLGTDPAEQQQGDKAVFGKLLKRVIHFPDENFVYLVQGKPVLTFWGFEHAGADRNRDPLHCLYSVPPVFTLPPVVEAPVVAPVVPVVIARPWWRRWWWLLLLPFLLLLLWLLLGLRGCVPIPLVAVDLLPTGLVPVDNQREEPQLTGTATTLNGVPVTGTVAGSTTAAAVEGTHGVEAPAVEGDEADAAPADITQDPAAEAPATPPENKTAPPAVTPPDAEKAAAAKPGPALSIPPDAADGAADFLDGQYRAGAGIQDRRTGKPLRLEYQFKDGKGEVTVHQADGSKCSGPVTAAMKGGSLAIDSQGQAVCGDGSTYDMPKVNCRKGATTVADCTGGYGKDQFPMSMRQAGE
;
A
#
# COMPACT_ATOMS: atom_id res chain seq x y z
N MET A 1 -14.42 11.72 17.86
CA MET A 1 -12.97 11.78 17.55
C MET A 1 -12.72 10.78 16.43
N ARG A 2 -11.76 11.04 15.52
CA ARG A 2 -11.47 10.11 14.42
C ARG A 2 -10.56 9.01 14.97
N GLY A 3 -10.90 7.74 14.71
CA GLY A 3 -10.04 6.62 15.06
C GLY A 3 -8.81 6.53 14.14
N ALA A 4 -8.00 5.50 14.35
CA ALA A 4 -6.76 5.30 13.61
C ALA A 4 -6.95 5.24 12.07
N LEU A 5 -6.00 5.79 11.31
CA LEU A 5 -5.94 5.61 9.86
C LEU A 5 -5.62 4.13 9.56
N LEU A 6 -6.51 3.46 8.86
CA LEU A 6 -6.35 2.05 8.50
C LEU A 6 -5.62 1.88 7.17
N ARG A 7 -6.03 2.67 6.17
CA ARG A 7 -5.47 2.58 4.81
C ARG A 7 -5.74 3.84 3.99
N SER A 8 -4.80 4.16 3.11
CA SER A 8 -4.96 5.15 2.05
C SER A 8 -4.77 4.50 0.68
N GLY A 9 -5.48 4.98 -0.34
CA GLY A 9 -5.24 4.52 -1.71
C GLY A 9 -6.01 5.31 -2.76
N LYS A 10 -5.68 5.10 -4.03
CA LYS A 10 -6.31 5.82 -5.14
C LYS A 10 -7.69 5.24 -5.46
N SER A 11 -8.67 6.10 -5.70
CA SER A 11 -10.04 5.70 -6.05
C SER A 11 -10.09 4.93 -7.38
N GLY A 12 -9.18 5.21 -8.32
CA GLY A 12 -9.04 4.52 -9.60
C GLY A 12 -8.25 3.21 -9.58
N SER A 13 -7.72 2.77 -8.43
CA SER A 13 -6.98 1.50 -8.33
C SER A 13 -7.89 0.27 -8.39
N PHE A 14 -9.19 0.43 -8.09
CA PHE A 14 -10.18 -0.64 -8.05
C PHE A 14 -11.44 -0.22 -8.82
N THR A 15 -12.29 -1.19 -9.13
CA THR A 15 -13.60 -0.91 -9.74
C THR A 15 -14.58 -0.50 -8.65
N ALA A 16 -14.99 0.77 -8.65
CA ALA A 16 -16.00 1.27 -7.73
C ALA A 16 -17.37 0.70 -8.08
N LEU A 17 -18.02 0.04 -7.11
CA LEU A 17 -19.40 -0.38 -7.24
C LEU A 17 -20.32 0.81 -7.01
N GLY A 18 -21.47 0.76 -7.67
CA GLY A 18 -22.46 1.83 -7.59
C GLY A 18 -23.76 1.44 -8.28
N GLU A 19 -24.72 2.35 -8.18
CA GLU A 19 -26.02 2.26 -8.82
C GLU A 19 -26.29 3.59 -9.53
N THR A 20 -26.83 3.55 -10.76
CA THR A 20 -27.15 4.78 -11.53
C THR A 20 -26.00 5.79 -11.66
N GLY A 21 -24.74 5.31 -11.74
CA GLY A 21 -23.55 6.17 -11.85
C GLY A 21 -23.08 6.81 -10.54
N GLN A 22 -23.76 6.53 -9.41
CA GLN A 22 -23.30 6.92 -8.08
C GLN A 22 -22.49 5.80 -7.43
N PRO A 23 -21.17 5.97 -7.23
CA PRO A 23 -20.37 4.97 -6.55
C PRO A 23 -20.64 4.99 -5.03
N VAL A 24 -20.57 3.81 -4.43
CA VAL A 24 -20.85 3.55 -3.00
C VAL A 24 -20.03 4.46 -2.08
N TYR A 25 -18.74 4.65 -2.38
CA TYR A 25 -17.86 5.46 -1.53
C TYR A 25 -18.24 6.95 -1.47
N ARG A 26 -18.91 7.49 -2.50
CA ARG A 26 -19.40 8.88 -2.49
C ARG A 26 -20.64 9.04 -1.62
N ALA A 27 -21.50 8.03 -1.57
CA ALA A 27 -22.66 7.99 -0.69
C ALA A 27 -22.32 7.44 0.72
N ALA A 28 -21.03 7.27 1.04
CA ALA A 28 -20.62 6.47 2.17
C ALA A 28 -21.09 6.99 3.52
N LEU A 29 -21.04 8.31 3.76
CA LEU A 29 -21.51 8.90 5.01
C LEU A 29 -23.01 8.67 5.22
N GLN A 30 -23.81 8.76 4.14
CA GLN A 30 -25.25 8.52 4.19
C GLN A 30 -25.56 7.03 4.45
N LEU A 31 -24.84 6.13 3.78
CA LEU A 31 -24.96 4.68 3.98
C LEU A 31 -24.61 4.29 5.41
N ARG A 32 -23.47 4.77 5.93
CA ARG A 32 -23.06 4.55 7.32
C ARG A 32 -24.09 5.06 8.32
N GLU A 33 -24.64 6.25 8.08
CA GLU A 33 -25.65 6.84 8.95
C GLU A 33 -26.95 6.03 8.97
N ALA A 34 -27.40 5.52 7.82
CA ALA A 34 -28.56 4.64 7.76
C ALA A 34 -28.32 3.31 8.50
N ILE A 35 -27.13 2.72 8.35
CA ILE A 35 -26.73 1.49 9.05
C ILE A 35 -26.65 1.75 10.56
N ARG A 36 -26.06 2.87 10.99
CA ARG A 36 -25.97 3.27 12.40
C ARG A 36 -27.34 3.43 13.05
N ARG A 37 -28.31 4.04 12.36
CA ARG A 37 -29.68 4.17 12.85
C ARG A 37 -30.37 2.82 13.04
N LYS A 38 -30.00 1.82 12.23
CA LYS A 38 -30.53 0.47 12.34
C LYS A 38 -29.87 -0.32 13.47
N ASN A 39 -28.55 -0.32 13.53
CA ASN A 39 -27.77 -0.88 14.62
C ASN A 39 -26.40 -0.17 14.69
N PRO A 40 -26.09 0.56 15.78
CA PRO A 40 -24.82 1.23 15.95
C PRO A 40 -23.61 0.30 15.89
N GLU A 41 -23.72 -0.95 16.34
CA GLU A 41 -22.59 -1.88 16.33
C GLU A 41 -22.19 -2.31 14.92
N LEU A 42 -23.12 -2.31 13.97
CA LEU A 42 -22.85 -2.71 12.59
C LEU A 42 -22.03 -1.67 11.83
N VAL A 43 -22.23 -0.39 12.13
CA VAL A 43 -21.48 0.68 11.44
C VAL A 43 -20.01 0.70 11.87
N ASP A 44 -19.68 0.16 13.04
CA ASP A 44 -18.31 0.03 13.52
C ASP A 44 -17.46 -0.89 12.62
N HIS A 45 -18.10 -1.81 11.89
CA HIS A 45 -17.44 -2.69 10.93
C HIS A 45 -17.08 -2.02 9.60
N LEU A 46 -17.48 -0.78 9.40
CA LEU A 46 -17.17 -0.01 8.20
C LEU A 46 -16.17 1.09 8.54
N ALA A 47 -15.10 1.24 7.76
CA ALA A 47 -14.19 2.38 7.86
C ALA A 47 -14.82 3.65 7.28
N ILE A 48 -14.41 4.83 7.78
CA ILE A 48 -14.91 6.14 7.35
C ILE A 48 -14.04 6.59 6.17
N PRO A 49 -14.56 6.62 4.93
CA PRO A 49 -13.80 7.15 3.80
C PRO A 49 -13.75 8.68 3.87
N GLN A 50 -12.58 9.24 3.56
CA GLN A 50 -12.33 10.66 3.36
C GLN A 50 -11.61 10.82 2.03
N SER A 51 -12.29 11.41 1.05
CA SER A 51 -11.67 11.73 -0.23
C SER A 51 -10.89 13.03 -0.12
N ASP A 52 -9.78 13.13 -0.84
CA ASP A 52 -9.08 14.41 -1.05
C ASP A 52 -9.92 15.37 -1.91
N GLU A 53 -9.50 16.65 -1.99
CA GLU A 53 -10.20 17.69 -2.76
C GLU A 53 -10.38 17.33 -4.24
N LEU A 54 -9.44 16.55 -4.79
CA LEU A 54 -9.44 16.08 -6.17
C LEU A 54 -10.23 14.78 -6.38
N GLY A 55 -10.66 14.11 -5.30
CA GLY A 55 -11.36 12.82 -5.33
C GLY A 55 -10.53 11.64 -5.87
N ASN A 56 -9.22 11.80 -5.97
CA ASN A 56 -8.29 10.83 -6.51
C ASN A 56 -7.76 9.87 -5.44
N GLN A 57 -7.66 10.34 -4.20
CA GLN A 57 -7.19 9.55 -3.06
C GLN A 57 -8.29 9.46 -2.00
N ILE A 58 -8.42 8.27 -1.39
CA ILE A 58 -9.36 8.01 -0.30
C ILE A 58 -8.57 7.47 0.89
N ASP A 59 -8.70 8.15 2.02
CA ASP A 59 -8.18 7.73 3.32
C ASP A 59 -9.33 7.08 4.13
N TRP A 60 -9.06 5.91 4.69
CA TRP A 60 -10.03 5.10 5.42
C TRP A 60 -9.67 5.04 6.89
N TYR A 61 -10.53 5.61 7.74
CA TYR A 61 -10.31 5.69 9.18
C TYR A 61 -11.19 4.71 9.93
N SER A 62 -10.70 4.16 11.04
CA SER A 62 -11.52 3.40 11.98
C SER A 62 -12.51 4.34 12.68
N GLY A 63 -13.74 3.85 12.93
CA GLY A 63 -14.67 4.51 13.86
C GLY A 63 -14.35 4.23 15.33
N LEU A 64 -13.50 3.24 15.58
CA LEU A 64 -13.08 2.77 16.90
C LEU A 64 -11.65 3.23 17.19
N ASP A 65 -11.39 3.52 18.47
CA ASP A 65 -10.06 3.78 18.99
C ASP A 65 -9.40 2.47 19.47
N GLY A 66 -8.13 2.26 19.14
CA GLY A 66 -7.40 1.06 19.56
C GLY A 66 -6.25 0.69 18.63
N ASP A 67 -5.61 -0.43 18.95
CA ASP A 67 -4.60 -1.04 18.10
C ASP A 67 -5.23 -1.62 16.83
N VAL A 68 -4.50 -1.52 15.72
CA VAL A 68 -4.95 -1.93 14.39
C VAL A 68 -4.16 -3.15 13.96
N ILE A 69 -4.84 -4.29 13.85
CA ILE A 69 -4.24 -5.56 13.45
C ILE A 69 -4.73 -5.92 12.04
N PRO A 70 -3.86 -5.91 11.01
CA PRO A 70 -4.24 -6.37 9.69
C PRO A 70 -4.75 -7.82 9.71
N TRP A 71 -5.76 -8.14 8.91
CA TRP A 71 -6.34 -9.50 8.84
C TRP A 71 -5.28 -10.58 8.63
N SER A 72 -4.32 -10.34 7.74
CA SER A 72 -3.22 -11.27 7.42
C SER A 72 -2.29 -11.57 8.60
N SER A 73 -2.26 -10.70 9.61
CA SER A 73 -1.47 -10.87 10.84
C SER A 73 -2.27 -11.39 12.04
N ALA A 74 -3.61 -11.37 11.96
CA ALA A 74 -4.48 -11.88 13.01
C ALA A 74 -4.38 -13.40 13.14
N THR A 75 -4.50 -13.90 14.36
CA THR A 75 -4.56 -15.34 14.65
C THR A 75 -5.91 -15.93 14.24
N GLU A 76 -5.99 -17.25 14.07
CA GLU A 76 -7.26 -17.90 13.72
C GLU A 76 -8.32 -17.75 14.83
N GLU A 77 -7.88 -17.67 16.09
CA GLU A 77 -8.73 -17.41 17.26
C GLU A 77 -9.37 -16.01 17.21
N GLU A 78 -8.68 -15.01 16.65
CA GLU A 78 -9.21 -13.66 16.44
C GLU A 78 -10.05 -13.57 15.15
N ARG A 79 -9.66 -14.29 14.09
CA ARG A 79 -10.37 -14.30 12.81
C ARG A 79 -11.72 -15.00 12.89
N ALA A 80 -11.84 -16.11 13.62
CA ALA A 80 -13.07 -16.88 13.73
C ALA A 80 -14.28 -16.05 14.25
N PRO A 81 -14.21 -15.34 15.39
CA PRO A 81 -15.30 -14.47 15.84
C PRO A 81 -15.50 -13.27 14.90
N ALA A 82 -14.43 -12.73 14.29
CA ALA A 82 -14.53 -11.64 13.35
C ALA A 82 -15.29 -12.02 12.07
N ARG A 83 -15.08 -13.21 11.50
CA ARG A 83 -15.88 -13.68 10.34
C ARG A 83 -17.36 -13.75 10.65
N ARG A 84 -17.75 -14.23 11.84
CA ARG A 84 -19.15 -14.27 12.28
C ARG A 84 -19.76 -12.86 12.39
N GLN A 85 -18.99 -11.88 12.84
CA GLN A 85 -19.44 -10.48 12.89
C GLN A 85 -19.67 -9.92 11.47
N LEU A 86 -18.78 -10.23 10.52
CA LEU A 86 -18.96 -9.81 9.12
C LEU A 86 -20.12 -10.54 8.43
N GLU A 87 -20.36 -11.82 8.74
CA GLU A 87 -21.55 -12.55 8.28
C GLU A 87 -22.83 -11.88 8.81
N ALA A 88 -22.86 -11.53 10.10
CA ALA A 88 -23.98 -10.80 10.70
C ALA A 88 -24.20 -9.43 10.05
N LEU A 89 -23.12 -8.70 9.74
CA LEU A 89 -23.18 -7.45 8.99
C LEU A 89 -23.79 -7.66 7.61
N LYS A 90 -23.34 -8.67 6.87
CA LYS A 90 -23.86 -9.02 5.54
C LYS A 90 -25.37 -9.28 5.59
N THR A 91 -25.83 -10.14 6.50
CA THR A 91 -27.25 -10.44 6.67
C THR A 91 -28.05 -9.19 7.02
N ALA A 92 -27.55 -8.34 7.91
CA ALA A 92 -28.22 -7.11 8.29
C ALA A 92 -28.31 -6.08 7.16
N LEU A 93 -27.28 -5.99 6.30
CA LEU A 93 -27.29 -5.14 5.10
C LEU A 93 -28.30 -5.64 4.07
N ASP A 94 -28.39 -6.95 3.87
CA ASP A 94 -29.38 -7.57 2.98
C ASP A 94 -30.81 -7.30 3.46
N GLU A 95 -31.08 -7.45 4.77
CA GLU A 95 -32.36 -7.10 5.35
C GLU A 95 -32.67 -5.60 5.20
N LEU A 96 -31.70 -4.73 5.42
CA LEU A 96 -31.89 -3.29 5.28
C LEU A 96 -32.20 -2.95 3.81
N SER A 97 -31.46 -3.54 2.87
CA SER A 97 -31.71 -3.40 1.44
C SER A 97 -33.13 -3.79 1.07
N LEU A 98 -33.62 -4.95 1.53
CA LEU A 98 -34.98 -5.42 1.24
C LEU A 98 -36.05 -4.46 1.74
N ARG A 99 -35.85 -3.82 2.90
CA ARG A 99 -36.78 -2.81 3.43
C ARG A 99 -36.87 -1.57 2.53
N PHE A 100 -35.76 -1.16 1.93
CA PHE A 100 -35.71 0.00 1.03
C PHE A 100 -36.24 -0.31 -0.37
N LEU A 101 -36.08 -1.55 -0.82
CA LEU A 101 -36.59 -2.02 -2.11
C LEU A 101 -38.11 -2.26 -2.09
N GLY A 102 -38.69 -2.58 -0.93
CA GLY A 102 -40.11 -2.90 -0.85
C GLY A 102 -40.47 -4.18 -1.59
N THR A 103 -41.77 -4.51 -1.66
CA THR A 103 -42.28 -5.72 -2.32
C THR A 103 -42.84 -5.49 -3.72
N ASP A 104 -43.09 -4.23 -4.09
CA ASP A 104 -43.66 -3.87 -5.39
C ASP A 104 -42.54 -3.69 -6.45
N PRO A 105 -42.53 -4.45 -7.55
CA PRO A 105 -41.55 -4.28 -8.63
C PRO A 105 -41.50 -2.85 -9.16
N ALA A 106 -42.64 -2.17 -9.31
CA ALA A 106 -42.68 -0.82 -9.88
C ALA A 106 -41.91 0.21 -9.02
N GLU A 107 -41.97 0.07 -7.69
CA GLU A 107 -41.21 0.90 -6.75
C GLU A 107 -39.72 0.52 -6.70
N GLN A 108 -39.36 -0.74 -7.01
CA GLN A 108 -37.98 -1.22 -7.07
C GLN A 108 -37.18 -0.68 -8.27
N GLN A 109 -37.86 -0.27 -9.35
CA GLN A 109 -37.20 0.26 -10.54
C GLN A 109 -36.92 1.77 -10.46
N GLN A 110 -37.77 2.56 -9.80
CA GLN A 110 -37.72 4.03 -9.91
C GLN A 110 -37.86 4.73 -8.55
N GLY A 111 -36.75 5.28 -8.04
CA GLY A 111 -36.77 6.18 -6.88
C GLY A 111 -35.48 6.15 -6.05
N ASP A 112 -35.18 7.24 -5.36
CA ASP A 112 -33.97 7.39 -4.53
C ASP A 112 -33.88 6.30 -3.45
N LYS A 113 -35.03 5.88 -2.89
CA LYS A 113 -35.11 4.77 -1.92
C LYS A 113 -34.67 3.44 -2.54
N ALA A 114 -35.09 3.15 -3.76
CA ALA A 114 -34.72 1.92 -4.45
C ALA A 114 -33.24 1.91 -4.85
N VAL A 115 -32.72 3.06 -5.32
CA VAL A 115 -31.28 3.23 -5.59
C VAL A 115 -30.48 3.02 -4.30
N PHE A 116 -30.90 3.61 -3.19
CA PHE A 116 -30.27 3.41 -1.88
C PHE A 116 -30.30 1.95 -1.43
N GLY A 117 -31.43 1.26 -1.60
CA GLY A 117 -31.56 -0.17 -1.34
C GLY A 117 -30.60 -1.02 -2.17
N LYS A 118 -30.41 -0.71 -3.45
CA LYS A 118 -29.43 -1.39 -4.32
C LYS A 118 -27.98 -1.09 -3.90
N LEU A 119 -27.68 0.15 -3.52
CA LEU A 119 -26.36 0.55 -3.02
C LEU A 119 -25.99 -0.20 -1.74
N LEU A 120 -26.94 -0.43 -0.82
CA LEU A 120 -26.69 -1.19 0.41
C LEU A 120 -26.16 -2.61 0.14
N LYS A 121 -26.65 -3.30 -0.89
CA LYS A 121 -26.13 -4.63 -1.27
C LYS A 121 -24.66 -4.58 -1.71
N ARG A 122 -24.21 -3.44 -2.23
CA ARG A 122 -22.84 -3.24 -2.71
C ARG A 122 -21.86 -2.86 -1.59
N VAL A 123 -22.35 -2.43 -0.43
CA VAL A 123 -21.50 -1.99 0.69
C VAL A 123 -20.57 -3.09 1.18
N ILE A 124 -21.04 -4.33 1.29
CA ILE A 124 -20.23 -5.42 1.86
C ILE A 124 -19.07 -5.89 0.95
N HIS A 125 -19.00 -5.42 -0.29
CA HIS A 125 -17.97 -5.83 -1.24
C HIS A 125 -16.66 -5.07 -0.99
N PHE A 126 -15.54 -5.79 -0.97
CA PHE A 126 -14.20 -5.23 -0.87
C PHE A 126 -13.23 -6.08 -1.71
N PRO A 127 -12.04 -5.58 -2.09
CA PRO A 127 -11.19 -6.27 -3.07
C PRO A 127 -10.64 -7.63 -2.60
N ASP A 128 -10.04 -7.68 -1.39
CA ASP A 128 -9.45 -8.90 -0.83
C ASP A 128 -9.22 -8.80 0.69
N GLU A 129 -8.69 -9.87 1.30
CA GLU A 129 -8.45 -9.97 2.74
C GLU A 129 -7.52 -8.88 3.31
N ASN A 130 -6.65 -8.25 2.50
CA ASN A 130 -5.76 -7.19 2.97
C ASN A 130 -6.50 -5.86 3.27
N PHE A 131 -7.78 -5.78 2.93
CA PHE A 131 -8.62 -4.62 3.19
C PHE A 131 -9.43 -4.76 4.48
N VAL A 132 -9.19 -5.81 5.26
CA VAL A 132 -9.83 -6.06 6.55
C VAL A 132 -8.81 -5.86 7.67
N TYR A 133 -9.23 -5.16 8.72
CA TYR A 133 -8.43 -4.87 9.90
C TYR A 133 -9.23 -5.22 11.16
N LEU A 134 -8.59 -5.74 12.18
CA LEU A 134 -9.20 -5.91 13.50
C LEU A 134 -8.82 -4.72 14.37
N VAL A 135 -9.82 -4.06 14.95
CA VAL A 135 -9.64 -2.98 15.93
C VAL A 135 -10.44 -3.36 17.17
N GLN A 136 -9.76 -3.54 18.31
CA GLN A 136 -10.39 -4.05 19.55
C GLN A 136 -11.16 -5.37 19.36
N GLY A 137 -10.64 -6.27 18.51
CA GLY A 137 -11.30 -7.54 18.18
C GLY A 137 -12.53 -7.44 17.26
N LYS A 138 -12.89 -6.24 16.79
CA LYS A 138 -13.93 -6.03 15.77
C LYS A 138 -13.31 -5.89 14.38
N PRO A 139 -13.82 -6.59 13.34
CA PRO A 139 -13.37 -6.41 11.98
C PRO A 139 -13.91 -5.11 11.40
N VAL A 140 -13.03 -4.31 10.78
CA VAL A 140 -13.32 -3.06 10.10
C VAL A 140 -12.88 -3.19 8.65
N LEU A 141 -13.84 -3.04 7.73
CA LEU A 141 -13.63 -3.10 6.29
C LEU A 141 -13.15 -1.74 5.77
N THR A 142 -12.11 -1.75 4.94
CA THR A 142 -11.67 -0.61 4.13
C THR A 142 -11.97 -0.89 2.66
N PHE A 143 -12.03 0.15 1.82
CA PHE A 143 -12.40 0.00 0.40
C PHE A 143 -13.70 -0.80 0.19
N TRP A 144 -14.64 -0.64 1.12
CA TRP A 144 -15.96 -1.21 0.97
C TRP A 144 -16.72 -0.50 -0.16
N GLY A 145 -17.47 -1.25 -0.96
CA GLY A 145 -18.00 -0.80 -2.24
C GLY A 145 -17.01 -0.84 -3.40
N PHE A 146 -15.89 -1.56 -3.31
CA PHE A 146 -14.93 -1.75 -4.41
C PHE A 146 -14.64 -3.23 -4.69
N GLU A 147 -14.29 -3.53 -5.94
CA GLU A 147 -13.88 -4.87 -6.37
C GLU A 147 -12.62 -4.79 -7.25
N HIS A 148 -11.90 -5.91 -7.36
CA HIS A 148 -10.84 -6.05 -8.37
C HIS A 148 -11.43 -5.96 -9.78
N ALA A 149 -10.66 -5.41 -10.72
CA ALA A 149 -11.08 -5.34 -12.12
C ALA A 149 -11.30 -6.76 -12.67
N GLY A 150 -12.50 -7.02 -13.21
CA GLY A 150 -12.87 -8.34 -13.73
C GLY A 150 -13.23 -9.40 -12.68
N ALA A 151 -13.47 -8.99 -11.43
CA ALA A 151 -13.99 -9.91 -10.41
C ALA A 151 -15.38 -10.44 -10.78
N ASP A 152 -15.67 -11.68 -10.36
CA ASP A 152 -17.00 -12.26 -10.50
C ASP A 152 -17.98 -11.57 -9.53
N ARG A 153 -18.95 -10.84 -10.10
CA ARG A 153 -19.95 -10.06 -9.37
C ARG A 153 -20.92 -10.92 -8.56
N ASN A 154 -20.97 -12.22 -8.81
CA ASN A 154 -21.85 -13.15 -8.12
C ASN A 154 -21.13 -13.97 -7.04
N ARG A 155 -19.81 -13.78 -6.89
CA ARG A 155 -19.02 -14.41 -5.83
C ARG A 155 -19.36 -13.79 -4.48
N ASP A 156 -19.42 -14.63 -3.44
CA ASP A 156 -19.62 -14.14 -2.08
C ASP A 156 -18.44 -13.23 -1.66
N PRO A 157 -18.68 -11.96 -1.29
CA PRO A 157 -17.63 -11.02 -0.93
C PRO A 157 -16.80 -11.47 0.28
N LEU A 158 -17.38 -12.24 1.21
CA LEU A 158 -16.66 -12.73 2.38
C LEU A 158 -15.80 -13.97 2.10
N HIS A 159 -15.92 -14.59 0.91
CA HIS A 159 -15.26 -15.86 0.61
C HIS A 159 -13.72 -15.78 0.73
N CYS A 160 -13.13 -14.62 0.44
CA CYS A 160 -11.68 -14.42 0.56
C CYS A 160 -11.16 -14.60 2.00
N LEU A 161 -12.02 -14.46 3.02
CA LEU A 161 -11.64 -14.55 4.44
C LEU A 161 -11.58 -16.00 4.97
N TYR A 162 -12.04 -16.98 4.18
CA TYR A 162 -12.02 -18.40 4.53
C TYR A 162 -10.88 -19.15 3.85
N SER A 163 -10.00 -18.45 3.13
CA SER A 163 -8.83 -19.07 2.52
C SER A 163 -7.83 -19.43 3.62
N VAL A 164 -7.91 -20.66 4.12
CA VAL A 164 -6.93 -21.20 5.07
C VAL A 164 -5.60 -21.37 4.32
N PRO A 165 -4.49 -20.76 4.77
CA PRO A 165 -3.19 -21.07 4.19
C PRO A 165 -2.96 -22.58 4.34
N PRO A 166 -2.43 -23.27 3.32
CA PRO A 166 -2.23 -24.71 3.40
C PRO A 166 -1.42 -25.00 4.67
N VAL A 167 -2.06 -25.69 5.61
CA VAL A 167 -1.39 -26.19 6.80
C VAL A 167 -0.33 -27.12 6.24
N PHE A 168 0.93 -26.71 6.32
CA PHE A 168 2.04 -27.63 6.10
C PHE A 168 1.93 -28.66 7.22
N THR A 169 1.28 -29.78 6.91
CA THR A 169 1.47 -31.01 7.66
C THR A 169 2.96 -31.31 7.55
N LEU A 170 3.71 -31.01 8.61
CA LEU A 170 5.05 -31.56 8.75
C LEU A 170 4.92 -33.06 8.48
N PRO A 171 5.71 -33.64 7.55
CA PRO A 171 5.71 -35.08 7.37
C PRO A 171 5.96 -35.71 8.75
N PRO A 172 5.30 -36.84 9.07
CA PRO A 172 5.49 -37.50 10.35
C PRO A 172 7.00 -37.66 10.59
N VAL A 173 7.46 -37.26 11.77
CA VAL A 173 8.84 -37.48 12.20
C VAL A 173 9.06 -38.98 12.21
N VAL A 174 9.61 -39.50 11.11
CA VAL A 174 10.15 -40.85 11.06
C VAL A 174 11.40 -40.81 11.92
N GLU A 175 11.43 -41.61 12.99
CA GLU A 175 12.64 -41.85 13.79
C GLU A 175 13.82 -42.10 12.84
N ALA A 176 14.89 -41.32 13.04
CA ALA A 176 16.09 -41.40 12.22
C ALA A 176 16.71 -42.80 12.31
N PRO A 177 16.92 -43.53 11.19
CA PRO A 177 17.76 -44.71 11.21
C PRO A 177 19.23 -44.27 11.37
N VAL A 178 19.93 -45.03 12.21
CA VAL A 178 21.35 -44.87 12.55
C VAL A 178 22.22 -44.64 11.30
N VAL A 179 23.02 -43.60 11.37
CA VAL A 179 23.96 -43.11 10.34
C VAL A 179 24.92 -44.23 9.90
N ALA A 180 24.88 -44.58 8.61
CA ALA A 180 26.00 -45.21 7.90
C ALA A 180 26.88 -44.11 7.29
N PRO A 181 28.22 -44.28 7.21
CA PRO A 181 29.13 -43.23 6.78
C PRO A 181 28.90 -42.84 5.31
N VAL A 182 28.69 -41.54 5.09
CA VAL A 182 28.48 -40.93 3.78
C VAL A 182 29.80 -40.91 3.00
N VAL A 183 29.84 -41.64 1.88
CA VAL A 183 30.91 -41.55 0.87
C VAL A 183 30.75 -40.21 0.14
N PRO A 184 31.80 -39.39 -0.03
CA PRO A 184 31.67 -38.11 -0.72
C PRO A 184 31.35 -38.34 -2.21
N VAL A 185 30.19 -37.86 -2.65
CA VAL A 185 29.82 -37.77 -4.06
C VAL A 185 30.70 -36.72 -4.73
N VAL A 186 31.61 -37.18 -5.58
CA VAL A 186 32.41 -36.33 -6.47
C VAL A 186 31.49 -35.75 -7.54
N ILE A 187 31.19 -34.46 -7.47
CA ILE A 187 30.49 -33.75 -8.54
C ILE A 187 31.40 -33.72 -9.77
N ALA A 188 31.05 -34.53 -10.78
CA ALA A 188 31.71 -34.51 -12.07
C ALA A 188 31.46 -33.15 -12.74
N ARG A 189 32.49 -32.30 -12.79
CA ARG A 189 32.47 -31.07 -13.59
C ARG A 189 32.28 -31.45 -15.07
N PRO A 190 31.34 -30.81 -15.79
CA PRO A 190 31.04 -31.19 -17.17
C PRO A 190 32.22 -30.87 -18.10
N TRP A 191 32.81 -31.94 -18.65
CA TRP A 191 33.96 -31.93 -19.57
C TRP A 191 33.79 -31.04 -20.82
N TRP A 192 32.56 -30.71 -21.22
CA TRP A 192 32.26 -29.87 -22.39
C TRP A 192 32.65 -28.40 -22.21
N ARG A 193 32.79 -27.91 -20.97
CA ARG A 193 33.20 -26.51 -20.71
C ARG A 193 34.67 -26.26 -21.08
N ARG A 194 35.49 -27.32 -21.23
CA ARG A 194 36.89 -27.23 -21.64
C ARG A 194 37.08 -27.17 -23.16
N TRP A 195 36.06 -27.55 -23.94
CA TRP A 195 36.11 -27.52 -25.41
C TRP A 195 35.57 -26.22 -26.03
N TRP A 196 34.86 -25.38 -25.26
CA TRP A 196 34.37 -24.08 -25.76
C TRP A 196 35.54 -23.12 -26.11
N TRP A 197 36.66 -23.18 -25.39
CA TRP A 197 37.82 -22.32 -25.68
C TRP A 197 38.53 -22.67 -26.99
N LEU A 198 38.39 -23.93 -27.45
CA LEU A 198 38.94 -24.39 -28.74
C LEU A 198 38.14 -23.86 -29.95
N LEU A 199 36.88 -23.45 -29.77
CA LEU A 199 36.07 -22.81 -30.82
C LEU A 199 36.27 -21.28 -30.88
N LEU A 200 36.65 -20.64 -29.77
CA LEU A 200 36.92 -19.19 -29.74
C LEU A 200 38.20 -18.81 -30.51
N LEU A 201 39.23 -19.66 -30.47
CA LEU A 201 40.52 -19.41 -31.11
C LEU A 201 40.45 -19.34 -32.66
N PRO A 202 39.80 -20.28 -33.39
CA PRO A 202 39.62 -20.16 -34.84
C PRO A 202 38.69 -19.01 -35.23
N PHE A 203 37.67 -18.68 -34.42
CA PHE A 203 36.81 -17.52 -34.66
C PHE A 203 37.59 -16.20 -34.55
N LEU A 204 38.47 -16.08 -33.56
CA LEU A 204 39.34 -14.91 -33.40
C LEU A 204 40.35 -14.79 -34.55
N LEU A 205 40.91 -15.90 -35.01
CA LEU A 205 41.80 -15.93 -36.19
C LEU A 205 41.08 -15.53 -37.48
N LEU A 206 39.84 -15.99 -37.67
CA LEU A 206 39.00 -15.58 -38.80
C LEU A 206 38.70 -14.08 -38.76
N LEU A 207 38.34 -13.55 -37.58
CA LEU A 207 38.10 -12.12 -37.38
C LEU A 207 39.37 -11.29 -37.68
N LEU A 208 40.53 -11.75 -37.22
CA LEU A 208 41.81 -11.08 -37.48
C LEU A 208 42.17 -11.11 -38.98
N TRP A 209 41.93 -12.23 -39.66
CA TRP A 209 42.15 -12.35 -41.11
C TRP A 209 41.23 -11.43 -41.90
N LEU A 210 39.95 -11.33 -41.51
CA LEU A 210 38.99 -10.40 -42.11
C LEU A 210 39.46 -8.94 -41.94
N LEU A 211 39.89 -8.56 -40.73
CA LEU A 211 40.39 -7.22 -40.44
C LEU A 211 41.69 -6.88 -41.20
N LEU A 212 42.57 -7.85 -41.44
CA LEU A 212 43.76 -7.69 -42.28
C LEU A 212 43.40 -7.57 -43.77
N GLY A 213 42.39 -8.32 -44.24
CA GLY A 213 41.88 -8.20 -45.61
C GLY A 213 41.23 -6.84 -45.90
N LEU A 214 40.50 -6.28 -44.93
CA LEU A 214 39.91 -4.94 -45.01
C LEU A 214 40.95 -3.80 -44.95
N ARG A 215 42.15 -4.04 -44.42
CA ARG A 215 43.27 -3.08 -44.41
C ARG A 215 44.03 -2.99 -45.75
N GLY A 216 43.75 -3.88 -46.71
CA GLY A 216 44.28 -3.83 -48.07
C GLY A 216 43.62 -2.78 -48.98
N CYS A 217 42.55 -2.11 -48.53
CA CYS A 217 41.83 -1.08 -49.27
C CYS A 217 41.95 0.30 -48.63
N VAL A 218 43.17 0.80 -48.42
CA VAL A 218 43.40 2.23 -48.16
C VAL A 218 44.42 2.76 -49.17
N PRO A 219 44.01 3.65 -50.10
CA PRO A 219 44.92 4.26 -51.05
C PRO A 219 45.84 5.25 -50.35
N ILE A 220 47.12 5.21 -50.72
CA ILE A 220 48.20 6.08 -50.26
C ILE A 220 47.89 7.54 -50.69
N PRO A 221 47.89 8.54 -49.79
CA PRO A 221 48.02 9.92 -50.20
C PRO A 221 49.49 10.33 -50.27
N LEU A 222 49.82 10.96 -51.39
CA LEU A 222 51.11 11.52 -51.74
C LEU A 222 51.50 12.72 -50.86
N VAL A 223 52.81 12.87 -50.75
CA VAL A 223 53.61 13.93 -50.12
C VAL A 223 53.18 15.34 -50.53
N ALA A 224 53.14 16.28 -49.58
CA ALA A 224 53.53 17.67 -49.82
C ALA A 224 54.15 18.27 -48.55
N VAL A 225 55.36 18.77 -48.72
CA VAL A 225 56.29 19.32 -47.73
C VAL A 225 56.22 20.84 -47.74
N ASP A 226 56.30 21.42 -46.54
CA ASP A 226 56.73 22.77 -46.12
C ASP A 226 56.23 24.05 -46.80
N LEU A 227 55.74 24.99 -45.96
CA LEU A 227 56.43 26.25 -45.58
C LEU A 227 55.40 27.33 -45.17
N LEU A 228 55.50 27.78 -43.91
CA LEU A 228 54.99 29.09 -43.42
C LEU A 228 55.72 30.24 -44.18
N PRO A 229 55.19 31.49 -44.27
CA PRO A 229 54.69 32.24 -43.11
C PRO A 229 53.62 33.34 -43.35
N THR A 230 53.25 33.98 -42.23
CA THR A 230 52.75 35.37 -42.07
C THR A 230 51.36 35.74 -42.59
N GLY A 231 50.51 36.14 -41.63
CA GLY A 231 49.76 37.39 -41.74
C GLY A 231 48.23 37.28 -41.67
N LEU A 232 47.68 38.13 -40.80
CA LEU A 232 46.34 38.74 -40.84
C LEU A 232 45.22 38.10 -39.99
N VAL A 233 45.02 38.76 -38.83
CA VAL A 233 43.77 39.32 -38.25
C VAL A 233 42.47 38.49 -38.33
N PRO A 234 41.72 38.36 -37.21
CA PRO A 234 40.48 37.60 -37.18
C PRO A 234 39.36 38.37 -37.90
N VAL A 235 38.68 37.71 -38.84
CA VAL A 235 37.42 38.19 -39.42
C VAL A 235 36.30 37.28 -38.94
N ASP A 236 35.52 37.85 -38.04
CA ASP A 236 34.17 37.46 -37.68
C ASP A 236 33.30 37.39 -38.95
N ASN A 237 32.58 36.28 -39.14
CA ASN A 237 31.57 36.19 -40.18
C ASN A 237 30.35 35.45 -39.63
N GLN A 238 29.32 36.27 -39.42
CA GLN A 238 27.92 35.88 -39.31
C GLN A 238 27.54 34.79 -40.33
N ARG A 239 26.65 33.91 -39.90
CA ARG A 239 25.64 33.36 -40.80
C ARG A 239 24.29 33.36 -40.09
N GLU A 240 23.40 34.10 -40.73
CA GLU A 240 22.07 34.51 -40.34
C GLU A 240 21.05 33.63 -41.07
N GLU A 241 19.96 33.25 -40.39
CA GLU A 241 18.67 32.86 -40.98
C GLU A 241 17.59 32.85 -39.87
N PRO A 242 16.30 33.08 -40.17
CA PRO A 242 15.73 34.42 -40.32
C PRO A 242 14.63 34.71 -39.27
N GLN A 243 14.48 35.98 -38.87
CA GLN A 243 13.32 36.44 -38.10
C GLN A 243 12.22 36.95 -39.03
N LEU A 244 11.00 36.43 -38.86
CA LEU A 244 9.80 36.94 -39.52
C LEU A 244 9.43 38.32 -38.99
N THR A 245 9.42 39.30 -39.88
CA THR A 245 8.91 40.65 -39.67
C THR A 245 7.38 40.63 -39.67
N GLY A 246 6.77 41.12 -38.58
CA GLY A 246 5.33 41.39 -38.51
C GLY A 246 5.10 42.80 -37.98
N THR A 247 4.55 43.67 -38.82
CA THR A 247 4.18 45.05 -38.48
C THR A 247 2.80 45.06 -37.83
N ALA A 248 2.68 45.58 -36.61
CA ALA A 248 1.38 45.85 -35.98
C ALA A 248 1.24 47.33 -35.67
N THR A 249 0.19 47.94 -36.22
CA THR A 249 -0.19 49.34 -36.06
C THR A 249 -1.13 49.47 -34.87
N THR A 250 -0.80 50.32 -33.88
CA THR A 250 -1.73 50.71 -32.81
C THR A 250 -2.41 52.04 -33.13
N LEU A 251 -3.68 52.17 -32.73
CA LEU A 251 -4.50 53.39 -32.79
C LEU A 251 -3.86 54.52 -31.97
N ASN A 252 -2.93 55.26 -32.61
CA ASN A 252 -2.53 56.67 -32.37
C ASN A 252 -1.15 57.00 -32.99
N GLY A 253 -0.83 56.47 -34.17
CA GLY A 253 -0.02 57.16 -35.18
C GLY A 253 1.40 57.67 -34.83
N VAL A 254 2.17 56.97 -33.97
CA VAL A 254 3.60 57.28 -33.73
C VAL A 254 4.43 55.99 -33.70
N PRO A 255 5.49 55.84 -34.52
CA PRO A 255 6.35 54.65 -34.48
C PRO A 255 7.43 54.75 -33.38
N VAL A 256 7.53 53.72 -32.54
CA VAL A 256 8.64 53.52 -31.59
C VAL A 256 9.26 52.14 -31.84
N THR A 257 10.55 52.11 -32.15
CA THR A 257 11.36 50.88 -32.30
C THR A 257 11.89 50.45 -30.93
N GLY A 258 11.55 49.24 -30.48
CA GLY A 258 12.06 48.67 -29.23
C GLY A 258 12.05 47.13 -29.25
N THR A 259 13.14 46.53 -28.76
CA THR A 259 13.38 45.08 -28.72
C THR A 259 12.83 44.49 -27.41
N VAL A 260 11.95 43.50 -27.48
CA VAL A 260 11.41 42.79 -26.30
C VAL A 260 11.94 41.35 -26.30
N ALA A 261 12.68 40.98 -25.24
CA ALA A 261 13.02 39.61 -24.91
C ALA A 261 11.79 38.95 -24.23
N GLY A 262 11.27 37.89 -24.84
CA GLY A 262 10.10 37.18 -24.35
C GLY A 262 10.43 36.14 -23.27
N SER A 263 9.69 36.19 -22.16
CA SER A 263 9.22 34.99 -21.47
C SER A 263 7.85 35.30 -20.84
N THR A 264 6.87 34.53 -21.28
CA THR A 264 5.43 34.72 -21.11
C THR A 264 4.87 34.01 -19.88
N THR A 265 4.26 34.81 -19.01
CA THR A 265 2.88 34.71 -18.46
C THR A 265 2.48 33.54 -17.54
N ALA A 266 1.60 33.69 -16.54
CA ALA A 266 0.66 34.76 -16.21
C ALA A 266 0.40 34.80 -14.69
N ALA A 267 0.29 36.01 -14.13
CA ALA A 267 -0.41 36.29 -12.89
C ALA A 267 -1.51 37.33 -13.17
N ALA A 268 -2.59 37.20 -12.40
CA ALA A 268 -3.84 37.94 -12.45
C ALA A 268 -3.69 39.47 -12.52
N VAL A 269 -4.69 40.12 -13.13
CA VAL A 269 -4.96 41.54 -12.91
C VAL A 269 -6.40 41.70 -12.44
N GLU A 270 -6.49 42.34 -11.29
CA GLU A 270 -7.66 42.86 -10.60
C GLU A 270 -8.17 44.13 -11.28
N GLY A 271 -9.50 44.32 -11.31
CA GLY A 271 -10.14 45.50 -11.88
C GLY A 271 -11.61 45.61 -11.49
N THR A 272 -11.86 46.34 -10.41
CA THR A 272 -13.16 46.74 -9.83
C THR A 272 -13.97 47.73 -10.68
N HIS A 273 -15.32 47.61 -10.70
CA HIS A 273 -16.34 48.64 -10.35
C HIS A 273 -17.75 48.18 -10.83
N GLY A 274 -18.69 47.94 -9.90
CA GLY A 274 -19.97 48.69 -9.75
C GLY A 274 -21.12 48.08 -10.58
N VAL A 275 -22.28 47.67 -10.04
CA VAL A 275 -23.37 48.54 -9.52
C VAL A 275 -24.56 47.64 -9.07
N GLU A 276 -25.30 48.11 -8.06
CA GLU A 276 -26.68 47.81 -7.60
C GLU A 276 -27.10 46.46 -7.01
N ALA A 277 -27.40 46.53 -5.70
CA ALA A 277 -28.43 45.76 -5.01
C ALA A 277 -29.84 46.36 -5.29
N PRO A 278 -30.93 45.67 -4.95
CA PRO A 278 -31.39 45.77 -3.56
C PRO A 278 -31.80 44.44 -2.90
N ALA A 279 -31.78 44.51 -1.58
CA ALA A 279 -32.20 43.52 -0.60
C ALA A 279 -33.73 43.30 -0.57
N VAL A 280 -34.14 42.13 -0.08
CA VAL A 280 -35.27 42.02 0.85
C VAL A 280 -34.85 41.10 2.00
N GLU A 281 -35.11 41.65 3.17
CA GLU A 281 -34.81 41.26 4.54
C GLU A 281 -36.10 40.79 5.21
N GLY A 282 -35.96 40.08 6.33
CA GLY A 282 -37.01 39.84 7.32
C GLY A 282 -37.47 38.38 7.39
N ASP A 283 -37.61 37.76 8.55
CA ASP A 283 -37.37 38.22 9.91
C ASP A 283 -37.37 36.99 10.84
N GLU A 284 -36.88 37.23 12.04
CA GLU A 284 -36.55 36.37 13.15
C GLU A 284 -37.79 35.99 13.98
N ALA A 285 -37.79 34.81 14.60
CA ALA A 285 -38.55 34.55 15.84
C ALA A 285 -38.09 33.24 16.51
N ASP A 286 -37.11 33.42 17.40
CA ASP A 286 -37.02 32.92 18.77
C ASP A 286 -38.12 31.96 19.30
N ALA A 287 -37.69 30.85 19.93
CA ALA A 287 -38.14 30.38 21.24
C ALA A 287 -37.68 28.93 21.53
N ALA A 288 -36.74 28.79 22.47
CA ALA A 288 -36.71 27.71 23.46
C ALA A 288 -36.67 28.40 24.85
N PRO A 289 -36.90 27.75 26.01
CA PRO A 289 -37.18 26.34 26.28
C PRO A 289 -38.41 26.12 27.21
N ALA A 290 -38.89 24.88 27.32
CA ALA A 290 -39.79 24.49 28.41
C ALA A 290 -39.13 23.40 29.26
N ASP A 291 -38.68 23.85 30.42
CA ASP A 291 -38.32 23.08 31.60
C ASP A 291 -39.60 22.48 32.21
N ILE A 292 -39.62 21.17 32.46
CA ILE A 292 -40.47 20.60 33.51
C ILE A 292 -39.58 19.68 34.36
N THR A 293 -39.17 20.26 35.46
CA THR A 293 -38.67 19.61 36.66
C THR A 293 -39.68 18.58 37.18
N GLN A 294 -39.24 17.36 37.46
CA GLN A 294 -39.59 16.60 38.67
C GLN A 294 -38.78 15.29 38.75
N ASP A 295 -37.67 15.35 39.49
CA ASP A 295 -37.27 14.29 40.43
C ASP A 295 -38.17 14.47 41.68
N PRO A 296 -38.56 13.43 42.47
CA PRO A 296 -37.59 12.66 43.23
C PRO A 296 -37.90 11.15 43.33
N ALA A 297 -36.84 10.39 43.58
CA ALA A 297 -36.74 9.45 44.71
C ALA A 297 -36.09 8.13 44.30
N ALA A 298 -34.84 8.03 44.75
CA ALA A 298 -34.12 6.82 45.10
C ALA A 298 -35.01 5.66 45.54
N GLU A 299 -34.82 4.51 44.91
CA GLU A 299 -34.91 3.23 45.61
C GLU A 299 -33.97 2.22 44.97
N ALA A 300 -33.00 1.78 45.78
CA ALA A 300 -32.11 0.69 45.46
C ALA A 300 -32.90 -0.64 45.43
N PRO A 301 -32.67 -1.52 44.44
CA PRO A 301 -33.07 -2.90 44.58
C PRO A 301 -31.86 -3.76 44.95
N ALA A 302 -31.98 -4.29 46.16
CA ALA A 302 -31.44 -5.54 46.66
C ALA A 302 -30.83 -6.51 45.64
N THR A 303 -29.65 -6.99 46.02
CA THR A 303 -29.06 -8.29 45.65
C THR A 303 -30.08 -9.42 45.47
N PRO A 304 -29.94 -10.20 44.39
CA PRO A 304 -30.42 -11.58 44.34
C PRO A 304 -29.27 -12.61 44.50
N PRO A 305 -29.61 -13.85 44.88
CA PRO A 305 -28.73 -14.73 45.64
C PRO A 305 -27.84 -15.63 44.78
N GLU A 306 -26.71 -15.95 45.41
CA GLU A 306 -25.89 -17.14 45.25
C GLU A 306 -26.74 -18.42 45.26
N ASN A 307 -26.66 -19.28 44.23
CA ASN A 307 -26.14 -20.65 44.32
C ASN A 307 -26.31 -21.45 43.01
N LYS A 308 -25.40 -22.42 42.85
CA LYS A 308 -25.52 -23.71 42.16
C LYS A 308 -25.10 -23.86 40.69
N THR A 309 -23.87 -24.37 40.60
CA THR A 309 -23.51 -25.67 39.98
C THR A 309 -22.85 -25.59 38.61
N ALA A 310 -21.52 -25.64 38.64
CA ALA A 310 -20.69 -26.13 37.55
C ALA A 310 -20.89 -27.64 37.36
N PRO A 311 -20.95 -28.11 36.09
CA PRO A 311 -20.59 -29.49 35.76
C PRO A 311 -19.10 -29.64 35.43
N PRO A 312 -18.46 -30.75 35.81
CA PRO A 312 -17.01 -30.90 35.84
C PRO A 312 -16.38 -31.24 34.49
N ALA A 313 -15.11 -30.86 34.38
CA ALA A 313 -14.18 -31.22 33.32
C ALA A 313 -14.06 -32.74 33.12
N VAL A 314 -13.92 -33.13 31.85
CA VAL A 314 -13.35 -34.42 31.45
C VAL A 314 -12.24 -34.14 30.44
N THR A 315 -11.00 -34.25 30.91
CA THR A 315 -9.79 -34.39 30.10
C THR A 315 -9.76 -35.79 29.49
N PRO A 316 -9.19 -35.99 28.28
CA PRO A 316 -7.91 -36.73 28.19
C PRO A 316 -7.02 -36.26 26.99
N PRO A 317 -5.82 -36.82 26.74
CA PRO A 317 -4.52 -36.32 27.24
C PRO A 317 -3.54 -35.92 26.11
N ASP A 318 -2.48 -35.21 26.50
CA ASP A 318 -1.19 -35.02 25.80
C ASP A 318 -1.17 -34.74 24.29
N ALA A 319 -1.06 -33.46 23.96
CA ALA A 319 -0.30 -32.98 22.81
C ALA A 319 0.61 -31.84 23.27
N GLU A 320 1.85 -32.21 23.53
CA GLU A 320 2.93 -31.31 23.94
C GLU A 320 3.28 -30.32 22.80
N LYS A 321 2.90 -29.07 23.01
CA LYS A 321 3.74 -27.87 22.85
C LYS A 321 4.49 -27.71 21.51
N ALA A 322 3.83 -27.09 20.54
CA ALA A 322 4.45 -26.04 19.73
C ALA A 322 3.68 -24.75 20.02
N ALA A 323 4.17 -23.98 20.98
CA ALA A 323 3.65 -22.66 21.28
C ALA A 323 3.75 -21.81 19.99
N ALA A 324 2.60 -21.36 19.48
CA ALA A 324 2.59 -20.18 18.64
C ALA A 324 3.12 -19.03 19.52
N ALA A 325 4.39 -18.69 19.34
CA ALA A 325 5.01 -17.56 20.01
C ALA A 325 4.12 -16.33 19.82
N LYS A 326 3.79 -15.65 20.92
CA LYS A 326 3.01 -14.41 20.88
C LYS A 326 3.74 -13.41 19.96
N PRO A 327 3.04 -12.65 19.10
CA PRO A 327 3.67 -11.64 18.28
C PRO A 327 4.49 -10.69 19.15
N GLY A 328 5.76 -10.50 18.81
CA GLY A 328 6.63 -9.57 19.53
C GLY A 328 6.15 -8.11 19.42
N PRO A 329 6.72 -7.22 20.25
CA PRO A 329 6.36 -5.81 20.27
C PRO A 329 6.57 -5.17 18.89
N ALA A 330 5.74 -4.15 18.58
CA ALA A 330 5.93 -3.36 17.37
C ALA A 330 7.24 -2.56 17.46
N LEU A 331 7.86 -2.30 16.31
CA LEU A 331 9.09 -1.52 16.26
C LEU A 331 8.86 -0.14 16.86
N SER A 332 9.69 0.24 17.82
CA SER A 332 9.73 1.58 18.41
C SER A 332 11.13 2.17 18.21
N ILE A 333 11.21 3.42 17.78
CA ILE A 333 12.48 4.15 17.64
C ILE A 333 12.68 4.96 18.94
N PRO A 334 13.78 4.72 19.69
CA PRO A 334 14.07 5.48 20.90
C PRO A 334 14.14 6.99 20.63
N PRO A 335 13.63 7.85 21.53
CA PRO A 335 13.64 9.30 21.34
C PRO A 335 15.06 9.89 21.27
N ASP A 336 16.02 9.23 21.90
CA ASP A 336 17.42 9.68 22.03
C ASP A 336 18.36 8.94 21.07
N ALA A 337 17.82 8.25 20.07
CA ALA A 337 18.60 7.51 19.08
C ALA A 337 19.49 8.48 18.28
N ALA A 338 20.80 8.35 18.46
CA ALA A 338 21.79 9.15 17.75
C ALA A 338 21.89 8.74 16.27
N ASP A 339 22.36 9.66 15.43
CA ASP A 339 22.72 9.34 14.04
C ASP A 339 23.88 8.33 14.01
N GLY A 340 23.79 7.33 13.12
CA GLY A 340 24.77 6.25 13.05
C GLY A 340 24.14 4.87 12.95
N ALA A 341 24.87 3.83 13.39
CA ALA A 341 24.36 2.46 13.41
C ALA A 341 23.12 2.34 14.32
N ALA A 342 22.09 1.65 13.83
CA ALA A 342 20.84 1.49 14.56
C ALA A 342 20.88 0.28 15.51
N ASP A 343 21.74 0.32 16.54
CA ASP A 343 21.99 -0.81 17.44
C ASP A 343 20.75 -1.22 18.28
N PHE A 344 19.79 -0.31 18.44
CA PHE A 344 18.50 -0.63 19.07
C PHE A 344 17.64 -1.61 18.26
N LEU A 345 18.03 -1.92 17.01
CA LEU A 345 17.40 -2.95 16.18
C LEU A 345 18.03 -4.32 16.35
N ASP A 346 18.96 -4.54 17.27
CA ASP A 346 19.56 -5.85 17.44
C ASP A 346 18.52 -6.92 17.77
N GLY A 347 18.43 -7.95 16.90
CA GLY A 347 17.44 -9.02 17.02
C GLY A 347 16.74 -9.37 15.71
N GLN A 348 15.68 -10.16 15.84
CA GLN A 348 14.86 -10.61 14.72
C GLN A 348 13.63 -9.73 14.56
N TYR A 349 13.33 -9.34 13.32
CA TYR A 349 12.17 -8.53 12.99
C TYR A 349 11.41 -9.14 11.83
N ARG A 350 10.09 -8.99 11.84
CA ARG A 350 9.21 -9.39 10.75
C ARG A 350 8.50 -8.17 10.20
N ALA A 351 8.50 -8.05 8.88
CA ALA A 351 7.73 -7.07 8.13
C ALA A 351 6.83 -7.81 7.14
N GLY A 352 5.52 -7.59 7.21
CA GLY A 352 4.58 -8.35 6.39
C GLY A 352 3.28 -7.63 6.03
N ALA A 353 2.98 -6.50 6.66
CA ALA A 353 1.82 -5.69 6.28
C ALA A 353 2.23 -4.70 5.18
N GLY A 354 1.50 -4.71 4.07
CA GLY A 354 1.61 -3.68 3.01
C GLY A 354 2.73 -3.86 1.98
N ILE A 355 3.58 -4.89 2.15
CA ILE A 355 4.71 -5.13 1.24
C ILE A 355 4.23 -6.01 0.08
N GLN A 356 4.34 -5.47 -1.13
CA GLN A 356 3.96 -6.18 -2.34
C GLN A 356 5.17 -6.37 -3.25
N ASP A 357 5.18 -7.50 -3.93
CA ASP A 357 6.12 -7.76 -4.99
C ASP A 357 5.87 -6.82 -6.17
N ARG A 358 6.90 -6.09 -6.61
CA ARG A 358 6.76 -5.08 -7.68
C ARG A 358 6.27 -5.68 -9.01
N ARG A 359 6.65 -6.94 -9.29
CA ARG A 359 6.35 -7.58 -10.57
C ARG A 359 4.98 -8.26 -10.58
N THR A 360 4.58 -8.83 -9.45
CA THR A 360 3.39 -9.68 -9.34
C THR A 360 2.27 -9.07 -8.51
N GLY A 361 2.53 -8.00 -7.76
CA GLY A 361 1.57 -7.35 -6.85
C GLY A 361 1.19 -8.20 -5.64
N LYS A 362 1.78 -9.40 -5.49
CA LYS A 362 1.45 -10.34 -4.41
C LYS A 362 2.11 -9.90 -3.10
N PRO A 363 1.50 -10.18 -1.93
CA PRO A 363 2.11 -9.88 -0.64
C PRO A 363 3.45 -10.61 -0.46
N LEU A 364 4.40 -9.92 0.18
CA LEU A 364 5.70 -10.47 0.59
C LEU A 364 5.83 -10.41 2.10
N ARG A 365 6.51 -11.43 2.65
CA ARG A 365 6.92 -11.43 4.06
C ARG A 365 8.44 -11.32 4.11
N LEU A 366 8.94 -10.32 4.82
CA LEU A 366 10.36 -10.11 5.06
C LEU A 366 10.67 -10.43 6.51
N GLU A 367 11.72 -11.20 6.72
CA GLU A 367 12.31 -11.45 8.03
C GLU A 367 13.71 -10.86 8.06
N TYR A 368 14.00 -10.04 9.06
CA TYR A 368 15.29 -9.40 9.23
C TYR A 368 15.97 -9.97 10.46
N GLN A 369 17.28 -10.14 10.38
CA GLN A 369 18.14 -10.38 11.52
C GLN A 369 19.19 -9.26 11.54
N PHE A 370 19.12 -8.41 12.57
CA PHE A 370 20.05 -7.30 12.74
C PHE A 370 21.01 -7.56 13.91
N LYS A 371 22.21 -7.00 13.76
CA LYS A 371 23.26 -6.90 14.76
C LYS A 371 24.19 -5.74 14.41
N ASP A 372 24.41 -4.81 15.33
CA ASP A 372 25.32 -3.67 15.20
C ASP A 372 25.04 -2.83 13.92
N GLY A 373 23.77 -2.55 13.64
CA GLY A 373 23.33 -1.79 12.45
C GLY A 373 23.54 -2.50 11.10
N LYS A 374 23.94 -3.77 11.09
CA LYS A 374 24.01 -4.63 9.89
C LYS A 374 23.04 -5.77 10.03
N GLY A 375 22.59 -6.32 8.92
CA GLY A 375 21.70 -7.46 8.97
C GLY A 375 21.60 -8.24 7.69
N GLU A 376 20.81 -9.29 7.76
CA GLU A 376 20.37 -10.08 6.61
C GLU A 376 18.85 -10.04 6.58
N VAL A 377 18.30 -9.91 5.37
CA VAL A 377 16.86 -10.05 5.15
C VAL A 377 16.60 -11.34 4.38
N THR A 378 15.55 -12.05 4.77
CA THR A 378 14.96 -13.16 4.03
C THR A 378 13.57 -12.77 3.53
N VAL A 379 13.43 -12.68 2.22
CA VAL A 379 12.18 -12.47 1.50
C VAL A 379 11.51 -13.82 1.31
N HIS A 380 10.31 -13.98 1.83
CA HIS A 380 9.42 -15.12 1.55
C HIS A 380 8.37 -14.68 0.53
N GLN A 381 8.48 -15.21 -0.68
CA GLN A 381 7.56 -14.94 -1.77
C GLN A 381 6.30 -15.81 -1.69
N ALA A 382 5.24 -15.36 -2.36
CA ALA A 382 3.94 -16.03 -2.36
C ALA A 382 3.94 -17.41 -3.05
N ASP A 383 4.93 -17.69 -3.90
CA ASP A 383 5.15 -18.99 -4.54
C ASP A 383 5.94 -19.97 -3.64
N GLY A 384 6.36 -19.54 -2.45
CA GLY A 384 7.18 -20.31 -1.51
C GLY A 384 8.69 -20.13 -1.71
N SER A 385 9.11 -19.35 -2.71
CA SER A 385 10.52 -19.04 -2.93
C SER A 385 11.08 -18.16 -1.82
N LYS A 386 12.30 -18.45 -1.39
CA LYS A 386 13.04 -17.64 -0.41
C LYS A 386 14.23 -16.98 -1.07
N CYS A 387 14.39 -15.68 -0.85
CA CYS A 387 15.53 -14.92 -1.33
C CYS A 387 16.18 -14.18 -0.17
N SER A 388 17.51 -14.27 -0.05
CA SER A 388 18.24 -13.65 1.06
C SER A 388 19.25 -12.63 0.57
N GLY A 389 19.43 -11.55 1.32
CA GLY A 389 20.39 -10.51 0.97
C GLY A 389 20.85 -9.65 2.16
N PRO A 390 22.05 -9.05 2.08
CA PRO A 390 22.55 -8.19 3.14
C PRO A 390 21.84 -6.83 3.16
N VAL A 391 21.62 -6.31 4.37
CA VAL A 391 21.03 -5.00 4.64
C VAL A 391 21.84 -4.23 5.69
N THR A 392 21.70 -2.91 5.70
CA THR A 392 22.24 -2.03 6.75
C THR A 392 21.14 -1.16 7.29
N ALA A 393 21.12 -0.98 8.61
CA ALA A 393 20.18 -0.11 9.30
C ALA A 393 20.93 1.04 9.98
N ALA A 394 20.53 2.28 9.67
CA ALA A 394 21.17 3.47 10.22
C ALA A 394 20.16 4.58 10.52
N MET A 395 20.42 5.33 11.59
CA MET A 395 19.71 6.56 11.93
C MET A 395 20.35 7.75 11.23
N LYS A 396 19.50 8.61 10.67
CA LYS A 396 19.90 9.90 10.09
C LYS A 396 18.81 10.94 10.26
N GLY A 397 19.09 12.00 11.00
CA GLY A 397 18.15 13.11 11.21
C GLY A 397 16.83 12.66 11.83
N GLY A 398 16.89 11.73 12.80
CA GLY A 398 15.69 11.19 13.48
C GLY A 398 14.83 10.23 12.64
N SER A 399 15.31 9.81 11.47
CA SER A 399 14.69 8.75 10.66
C SER A 399 15.60 7.53 10.59
N LEU A 400 15.03 6.35 10.71
CA LEU A 400 15.70 5.07 10.52
C LEU A 400 15.61 4.67 9.05
N ALA A 401 16.74 4.42 8.40
CA ALA A 401 16.81 3.84 7.06
C ALA A 401 17.36 2.42 7.12
N ILE A 402 16.67 1.48 6.48
CA ILE A 402 17.15 0.12 6.22
C ILE A 402 17.37 0.00 4.72
N ASP A 403 18.64 -0.02 4.33
CA ASP A 403 19.08 -0.06 2.94
C ASP A 403 19.61 -1.45 2.57
N SER A 404 19.24 -1.87 1.36
CA SER A 404 19.71 -3.11 0.76
C SER A 404 21.11 -2.92 0.18
N GLN A 405 22.05 -3.80 0.51
CA GLN A 405 23.44 -3.74 0.03
C GLN A 405 23.65 -4.46 -1.31
N GLY A 406 22.57 -4.87 -1.96
CA GLY A 406 22.55 -5.59 -3.23
C GLY A 406 21.19 -6.21 -3.51
N GLN A 407 21.12 -7.04 -4.55
CA GLN A 407 19.95 -7.88 -4.81
C GLN A 407 20.00 -9.12 -3.91
N ALA A 408 18.85 -9.55 -3.39
CA ALA A 408 18.74 -10.83 -2.72
C ALA A 408 18.92 -11.97 -3.73
N VAL A 409 19.50 -13.08 -3.28
CA VAL A 409 19.68 -14.30 -4.07
C VAL A 409 18.63 -15.32 -3.65
N CYS A 410 17.88 -15.85 -4.61
CA CYS A 410 16.84 -16.84 -4.40
C CYS A 410 17.39 -18.27 -4.50
N GLY A 411 16.67 -19.24 -3.93
CA GLY A 411 17.09 -20.66 -3.93
C GLY A 411 17.26 -21.29 -5.32
N ASP A 412 16.63 -20.73 -6.35
CA ASP A 412 16.76 -21.12 -7.76
C ASP A 412 17.92 -20.42 -8.50
N GLY A 413 18.69 -19.56 -7.79
CA GLY A 413 19.78 -18.76 -8.34
C GLY A 413 19.32 -17.48 -9.04
N SER A 414 18.02 -17.18 -9.07
CA SER A 414 17.52 -15.88 -9.51
C SER A 414 17.84 -14.78 -8.48
N THR A 415 17.73 -13.52 -8.91
CA THR A 415 17.97 -12.37 -8.04
C THR A 415 16.70 -11.54 -7.84
N TYR A 416 16.62 -10.88 -6.68
CA TYR A 416 15.46 -10.12 -6.25
C TYR A 416 15.85 -8.71 -5.78
N ASP A 417 15.19 -7.69 -6.33
CA ASP A 417 15.36 -6.32 -5.86
C ASP A 417 14.62 -6.13 -4.54
N MET A 418 15.35 -5.84 -3.46
CA MET A 418 14.77 -5.59 -2.15
C MET A 418 14.28 -4.13 -1.99
N PRO A 419 13.18 -3.89 -1.26
CA PRO A 419 12.68 -2.54 -1.05
C PRO A 419 13.59 -1.79 -0.08
N LYS A 420 13.67 -0.47 -0.25
CA LYS A 420 14.22 0.42 0.78
C LYS A 420 13.17 0.65 1.84
N VAL A 421 13.55 0.63 3.11
CA VAL A 421 12.64 0.91 4.23
C VAL A 421 13.08 2.18 4.94
N ASN A 422 12.13 3.07 5.18
CA ASN A 422 12.33 4.28 5.96
C ASN A 422 11.27 4.36 7.06
N CYS A 423 11.71 4.43 8.31
CA CYS A 423 10.87 4.52 9.48
C CYS A 423 11.09 5.83 10.22
N ARG A 424 9.99 6.44 10.65
CA ARG A 424 9.99 7.62 11.51
C ARG A 424 9.33 7.31 12.84
N LYS A 425 9.59 8.13 13.84
CA LYS A 425 8.87 8.07 15.10
C LYS A 425 7.38 8.36 14.84
N GLY A 426 6.51 7.39 15.12
CA GLY A 426 5.08 7.57 14.99
C GLY A 426 4.45 8.21 16.22
N ALA A 427 3.20 8.67 16.06
CA ALA A 427 2.47 9.42 17.08
C ALA A 427 2.21 8.62 18.37
N THR A 428 2.24 7.29 18.32
CA THR A 428 1.78 6.38 19.39
C THR A 428 2.87 5.42 19.87
N THR A 429 4.14 5.84 19.90
CA THR A 429 5.34 5.04 20.26
C THR A 429 5.74 3.95 19.26
N VAL A 430 4.83 3.52 18.38
CA VAL A 430 5.11 2.66 17.23
C VAL A 430 5.75 3.47 16.11
N ALA A 431 6.73 2.89 15.40
CA ALA A 431 7.38 3.53 14.27
C ALA A 431 6.49 3.51 13.01
N ASP A 432 6.38 4.66 12.35
CA ASP A 432 5.72 4.79 11.05
C ASP A 432 6.71 4.42 9.95
N CYS A 433 6.59 3.19 9.42
CA CYS A 433 7.49 2.66 8.41
C CYS A 433 6.89 2.71 7.01
N THR A 434 7.75 2.97 6.04
CA THR A 434 7.41 2.97 4.62
C THR A 434 8.44 2.15 3.85
N GLY A 435 7.97 1.25 3.00
CA GLY A 435 8.81 0.49 2.09
C GLY A 435 8.65 1.03 0.67
N GLY A 436 9.68 0.91 -0.18
CA GLY A 436 9.57 1.41 -1.54
C GLY A 436 10.57 0.84 -2.53
N TYR A 437 10.18 0.87 -3.80
CA TYR A 437 11.00 0.52 -4.96
C TYR A 437 11.16 1.76 -5.85
N GLY A 438 12.31 2.41 -5.78
CA GLY A 438 12.55 3.65 -6.53
C GLY A 438 11.62 4.78 -6.07
N LYS A 439 10.65 5.15 -6.92
CA LYS A 439 9.68 6.24 -6.65
C LYS A 439 8.37 5.76 -6.01
N ASP A 440 8.13 4.44 -6.01
CA ASP A 440 6.89 3.86 -5.50
C ASP A 440 7.09 3.53 -4.02
N GLN A 441 6.17 3.98 -3.16
CA GLN A 441 6.26 3.85 -1.71
C GLN A 441 4.93 3.35 -1.13
N PHE A 442 5.01 2.46 -0.14
CA PHE A 442 3.87 1.84 0.52
C PHE A 442 4.06 1.85 2.03
N PRO A 443 2.97 2.05 2.81
CA PRO A 443 3.04 1.93 4.26
C PRO A 443 3.33 0.47 4.63
N MET A 444 4.15 0.27 5.66
CA MET A 444 4.45 -1.04 6.19
C MET A 444 4.61 -1.00 7.70
N SER A 445 4.46 -2.15 8.35
CA SER A 445 4.74 -2.31 9.78
C SER A 445 5.84 -3.34 10.00
N MET A 446 6.62 -3.12 11.06
CA MET A 446 7.69 -4.00 11.50
C MET A 446 7.48 -4.33 12.98
N ARG A 447 7.71 -5.59 13.35
CA ARG A 447 7.62 -6.07 14.72
C ARG A 447 8.80 -6.97 15.04
N GLN A 448 9.20 -7.04 16.30
CA GLN A 448 10.18 -8.03 16.74
C GLN A 448 9.58 -9.44 16.59
N ALA A 449 10.36 -10.41 16.14
CA ALA A 449 9.93 -11.81 16.15
C ALA A 449 9.79 -12.23 17.62
N GLY A 450 8.61 -12.73 18.00
CA GLY A 450 8.39 -13.24 19.35
C GLY A 450 9.18 -14.53 19.58
N GLU A 451 9.77 -14.67 20.77
CA GLU A 451 10.39 -15.91 21.25
C GLU A 451 9.38 -17.02 21.52
#